data_AF-A0A524A6W0-F1
#
_entry.id   AF-A0A524A6W0-F1
#
_cell.length_a   1.000
_cell.length_b   1.000
_cell.length_c   1.000
_cell.angle_alpha   90.00
_cell.angle_beta   90.00
_cell.angle_gamma   90.00
#
_symmetry.space_group_name_H-M   'P 1'
#
loop_
_entity.id
_entity.type
_entity.pdbx_description
1 polymer ?
#
loop_
_entity_poly.entity_id
_entity_poly.type
_entity_poly.pdbx_seq_one_letter_code
_entity_poly.pdbx_strand_id
1 'polypeptide(L)' 'MATEIRAWQIVNGNLEPIEMSMAEAGRRETEDLEQWIKNNPAILGQDILVIGEQEVSNAARSSPPIAG' A
#
# COMPACT_ATOMS: atom_id res chain seq x y z
N MET A 1 -7.49 10.26 -26.59
CA MET A 1 -7.83 8.94 -26.02
C MET A 1 -7.49 9.02 -24.54
N ALA A 2 -8.49 8.90 -23.66
CA ALA A 2 -8.26 8.92 -22.21
C ALA A 2 -8.25 7.47 -21.71
N THR A 3 -7.21 7.09 -20.98
CA THR A 3 -7.16 5.81 -20.26
C THR A 3 -7.92 5.98 -18.95
N GLU A 4 -8.93 5.15 -18.71
CA GLU A 4 -9.70 5.15 -17.46
C GLU A 4 -9.12 4.08 -16.53
N ILE A 5 -8.69 4.48 -15.33
CA ILE A 5 -8.25 3.57 -14.28
C ILE A 5 -9.45 3.31 -13.38
N ARG A 6 -9.82 2.05 -13.21
CA ARG A 6 -10.89 1.61 -12.32
C ARG A 6 -10.33 0.71 -11.23
N ALA A 7 -11.02 0.65 -10.10
CA ALA A 7 -10.67 -0.21 -8.98
C ALA A 7 -11.69 -1.34 -8.85
N TRP A 8 -11.21 -2.53 -8.49
CA TRP A 8 -12.04 -3.70 -8.22
C TRP A 8 -11.64 -4.33 -6.90
N GLN A 9 -12.61 -4.94 -6.23
CA GLN A 9 -12.40 -5.74 -5.02
C GLN A 9 -12.89 -7.16 -5.25
N ILE A 10 -12.35 -8.11 -4.49
CA ILE A 10 -12.84 -9.48 -4.48
C ILE A 10 -13.82 -9.63 -3.31
N VAL A 11 -15.09 -9.90 -3.60
CA VAL A 11 -16.14 -10.18 -2.62
C VAL A 11 -16.68 -11.58 -2.89
N ASN A 12 -16.59 -12.47 -1.89
CA ASN A 12 -17.00 -13.88 -2.01
C ASN A 12 -16.39 -14.60 -3.24
N GLY A 13 -15.14 -14.26 -3.58
CA GLY A 13 -14.43 -14.83 -4.73
C GLY A 13 -14.74 -14.18 -6.09
N ASN A 14 -15.63 -13.18 -6.15
CA ASN A 14 -15.99 -12.47 -7.38
C ASN A 14 -15.37 -11.07 -7.43
N LEU A 15 -14.92 -10.65 -8.62
CA LEU A 15 -14.45 -9.29 -8.86
C LEU A 15 -15.63 -8.33 -8.99
N GLU A 16 -15.72 -7.37 -8.08
CA GLU A 16 -16.73 -6.32 -8.07
C GLU A 16 -16.07 -4.94 -8.25
N PRO A 17 -16.54 -4.09 -9.18
CA PRO A 17 -16.02 -2.74 -9.33
C PRO A 17 -16.33 -1.91 -8.09
N ILE A 18 -15.43 -0.99 -7.75
CA ILE A 18 -15.67 0.01 -6.71
C ILE A 18 -15.61 1.40 -7.32
N GLU A 19 -16.61 2.22 -6.99
CA GLU A 19 -16.74 3.60 -7.48
C GLU A 19 -16.02 4.61 -6.57
N MET A 20 -15.50 4.15 -5.42
CA MET A 20 -14.77 4.96 -4.45
C MET A 20 -13.26 4.68 -4.53
N SER A 21 -12.43 5.61 -4.08
CA SER A 21 -10.99 5.35 -3.97
C SER A 21 -10.72 4.26 -2.93
N MET A 22 -9.56 3.58 -3.03
CA MET A 22 -9.14 2.59 -2.04
C MET A 22 -9.08 3.18 -0.63
N ALA A 23 -8.65 4.44 -0.50
CA ALA A 23 -8.61 5.15 0.77
C ALA A 23 -10.02 5.39 1.37
N GLU A 24 -11.00 5.76 0.53
CA GLU A 24 -12.40 5.91 0.96
C GLU A 24 -13.03 4.57 1.36
N ALA A 25 -12.59 3.47 0.72
CA ALA A 25 -12.94 2.11 1.09
C ALA A 25 -12.21 1.61 2.37
N GLY A 26 -11.45 2.48 3.03
CA GLY A 26 -10.69 2.15 4.24
C GLY A 26 -9.48 1.25 4.00
N ARG A 27 -9.07 1.05 2.75
CA ARG A 27 -7.90 0.25 2.39
C ARG A 27 -6.67 1.12 2.25
N ARG A 28 -5.72 0.96 3.16
CA ARG A 28 -4.50 1.76 3.23
C ARG A 28 -3.31 0.96 2.72
N GLU A 29 -2.34 1.67 2.17
CA GLU A 29 -1.14 1.05 1.59
C GLU A 29 -0.39 0.18 2.61
N THR A 30 -0.05 0.75 3.77
CA THR A 30 0.72 0.04 4.80
C THR A 30 -0.06 -1.04 5.54
N GLU A 31 -1.36 -0.82 5.79
CA GLU A 31 -2.19 -1.73 6.59
C GLU A 31 -2.75 -2.89 5.75
N ASP A 32 -3.03 -2.66 4.47
CA ASP A 32 -3.68 -3.65 3.60
C ASP A 32 -2.78 -4.11 2.45
N LEU A 33 -2.28 -3.19 1.61
CA LEU A 33 -1.57 -3.58 0.38
C LEU A 33 -0.22 -4.23 0.67
N GLU A 34 0.61 -3.58 1.50
CA GLU A 34 1.90 -4.11 1.90
C GLU A 34 1.75 -5.45 2.63
N GLN A 35 0.78 -5.56 3.55
CA GLN A 35 0.49 -6.80 4.27
C GLN A 35 0.00 -7.90 3.32
N TRP A 36 -0.81 -7.57 2.32
CA TRP A 36 -1.27 -8.54 1.33
C TRP A 36 -0.12 -9.05 0.47
N ILE A 37 0.76 -8.18 -0.01
CA ILE A 37 1.95 -8.54 -0.79
C ILE A 37 2.89 -9.42 0.03
N LYS A 38 3.17 -9.05 1.30
CA LYS A 38 4.02 -9.86 2.20
C LYS A 38 3.48 -11.28 2.40
N ASN A 39 2.16 -11.40 2.52
CA ASN A 39 1.50 -12.70 2.72
C ASN A 39 1.27 -13.47 1.40
N ASN A 40 1.32 -12.80 0.24
CA ASN A 40 1.02 -13.38 -1.07
C ASN A 40 2.05 -12.95 -2.13
N PRO A 41 3.36 -13.13 -1.91
CA PRO A 41 4.39 -12.56 -2.79
C PRO A 41 4.32 -13.08 -4.24
N ALA A 42 3.73 -14.25 -4.44
CA ALA A 42 3.56 -14.87 -5.76
C ALA A 42 2.73 -14.00 -6.74
N ILE A 43 1.89 -13.07 -6.26
CA ILE A 43 1.07 -12.19 -7.11
C ILE A 43 1.90 -11.21 -7.93
N LEU A 44 3.12 -10.90 -7.48
CA LEU A 44 4.02 -9.96 -8.16
C LEU A 44 4.69 -10.61 -9.38
N GLY A 45 4.57 -11.93 -9.55
CA GLY A 45 5.28 -12.68 -10.57
C GLY A 45 6.71 -13.04 -10.15
N GLN A 46 7.32 -13.96 -10.89
CA GLN A 46 8.63 -14.52 -10.55
C GLN A 46 9.79 -13.54 -10.79
N ASP A 47 9.57 -12.48 -11.56
CA ASP A 47 10.58 -11.51 -11.96
C ASP A 47 10.62 -10.27 -11.05
N ILE A 48 9.82 -10.25 -9.97
CA ILE A 48 9.79 -9.15 -9.01
C ILE A 48 10.35 -9.63 -7.67
N LEU A 49 11.43 -8.97 -7.23
CA LEU A 49 12.06 -9.17 -5.92
C LEU A 49 11.67 -8.05 -4.96
N VAL A 50 11.12 -8.40 -3.79
CA VAL A 50 10.83 -7.46 -2.70
C VAL A 50 12.05 -7.37 -1.77
N ILE A 51 12.64 -6.18 -1.60
CA ILE A 51 13.94 -6.00 -0.92
C ILE A 51 13.82 -5.26 0.44
N GLY A 52 12.61 -5.10 0.98
CA GLY A 52 12.40 -4.51 2.31
C GLY A 52 11.04 -3.84 2.48
N GLU A 53 10.70 -3.53 3.72
CA GLU A 53 9.55 -2.71 4.13
C GLU A 53 10.02 -1.26 4.36
N GLN A 54 9.19 -0.26 4.01
CA GLN A 54 9.52 1.13 4.30
C GLN A 54 9.31 1.43 5.79
N GLU A 55 10.39 1.41 6.56
CA GLU A 55 10.36 1.81 7.98
C GLU A 55 10.33 3.34 8.11
N VAL A 56 9.24 3.88 8.66
CA VAL A 56 9.16 5.32 8.99
C VAL A 56 10.19 5.64 10.05
N SER A 57 11.31 6.24 9.65
CA SER A 57 12.36 6.65 10.57
C SER A 57 11.92 7.90 11.33
N ASN A 58 11.59 7.78 12.62
CA ASN A 58 11.29 8.92 13.49
C ASN A 58 12.58 9.68 13.87
N ALA A 59 13.27 10.27 12.89
CA ALA A 59 14.47 11.06 13.13
C ALA A 59 14.17 12.53 13.49
N ALA A 60 12.89 12.96 13.43
CA ALA A 60 12.52 14.37 13.56
C ALA A 60 12.33 14.89 15.00
N ARG A 61 12.59 14.09 16.05
CA ARG A 61 12.46 14.55 17.45
C ARG A 61 13.75 14.59 18.28
N SER A 62 14.91 14.33 17.68
CA SER A 62 16.16 14.16 18.42
C SER A 62 17.20 15.27 18.19
N SER A 63 16.79 16.47 17.76
CA SER A 63 17.69 17.64 17.78
C SER A 63 17.54 18.36 19.13
N PRO A 64 18.55 18.34 20.01
CA PRO A 64 18.51 19.15 21.22
C PRO A 64 18.52 20.64 20.86
N PRO A 65 17.84 21.51 21.63
CA PRO A 65 17.88 22.94 21.38
C PRO A 65 19.32 23.43 21.58
N ILE A 66 19.87 24.09 20.56
CA ILE A 66 21.09 24.87 20.67
C ILE A 66 20.85 25.99 21.68
N ALA A 67 21.47 25.88 22.86
CA ALA A 67 21.48 26.95 23.85
C ALA A 67 22.34 28.11 23.32
N GLY A 68 21.71 29.27 23.15
CA GLY A 68 22.36 30.56 22.93
C GLY A 68 22.42 31.38 24.20
#